data_AF-A0A0B2PES1-F1
#
_entry.id   AF-A0A0B2PES1-F1
#
_cell.length_a   1.000
_cell.length_b   1.000
_cell.length_c   1.000
_cell.angle_alpha   90.00
_cell.angle_beta   90.00
_cell.angle_gamma   90.00
#
_symmetry.space_group_name_H-M   'P 1'
#
loop_
_entity.id
_entity.type
_entity.pdbx_description
1 polymer ?
#
loop_
_entity_poly.entity_id
_entity_poly.type
_entity_poly.pdbx_seq_one_letter_code
_entity_poly.pdbx_strand_id
1 'polypeptide(L)'
;MASSKSKVRRACSFTNLLLSCLNFSIFILSASSFAPTILLKMPPTSFGMALLMVSGISLLSSFVGFYSQLTHFCFLTHISLLLASLIGQVLTILALFTKEKASMSLLKSPRDPKEAKVLVRLECGALMAMCMLQCVVLMLSCAVHSCWVKDYEELEAEKAASARKRSRRIAEVQEESMANATKMAEIKAKELDEKMKSKYGQWVKTDFEP
;
A
#
# COMPACT_ATOMS: atom_id res chain seq x y z
N MET A 1 -13.96 5.50 20.33
CA MET A 1 -13.34 4.94 19.09
C MET A 1 -12.83 5.99 18.09
N ALA A 2 -13.41 7.20 17.97
CA ALA A 2 -12.92 8.23 17.02
C ALA A 2 -11.48 8.76 17.29
N SER A 3 -11.01 8.71 18.53
CA SER A 3 -9.68 9.20 18.93
C SER A 3 -8.52 8.29 18.49
N SER A 4 -8.73 6.97 18.33
CA SER A 4 -7.67 6.06 17.82
C SER A 4 -7.50 6.17 16.30
N LYS A 5 -8.61 6.28 15.54
CA LYS A 5 -8.60 6.44 14.08
C LYS A 5 -7.81 7.68 13.62
N SER A 6 -7.93 8.81 14.32
CA SER A 6 -7.19 10.04 13.97
C SER A 6 -5.69 9.95 14.29
N LYS A 7 -5.32 9.28 15.38
CA LYS A 7 -3.91 9.06 15.76
C LYS A 7 -3.19 8.13 14.79
N VAL A 8 -3.82 7.02 14.39
CA VAL A 8 -3.27 6.08 13.39
C VAL A 8 -3.08 6.77 12.04
N ARG A 9 -4.09 7.51 11.57
CA ARG A 9 -4.00 8.28 10.32
C ARG A 9 -2.88 9.32 10.33
N ARG A 10 -2.71 10.05 11.45
CA ARG A 10 -1.64 11.05 11.60
C ARG A 10 -0.26 10.39 11.66
N ALA A 11 -0.10 9.27 12.37
CA ALA A 11 1.13 8.51 12.42
C ALA A 11 1.52 7.97 11.02
N CYS A 12 0.55 7.42 10.28
CA CYS A 12 0.78 6.93 8.93
C CYS A 12 1.19 8.06 7.96
N SER A 13 0.59 9.25 8.11
CA SER A 13 0.97 10.45 7.33
C SER A 13 2.40 10.92 7.63
N PHE A 14 2.82 10.92 8.90
CA PHE A 14 4.19 11.26 9.28
C PHE A 14 5.19 10.23 8.75
N THR A 15 4.88 8.93 8.88
CA THR A 15 5.73 7.86 8.37
C THR A 15 5.89 7.96 6.86
N ASN A 16 4.83 8.29 6.11
CA ASN A 16 4.92 8.51 4.66
C ASN A 16 5.82 9.70 4.29
N LEU A 17 5.71 10.82 5.02
CA LEU A 17 6.62 11.97 4.82
C LEU A 17 8.07 11.59 5.12
N LEU A 18 8.31 10.87 6.21
CA LEU A 18 9.64 10.36 6.56
C LEU A 18 10.18 9.42 5.48
N LEU A 19 9.35 8.50 4.96
CA LEU A 19 9.70 7.60 3.86
C LEU A 19 10.11 8.37 2.61
N SER A 20 9.39 9.45 2.30
CA SER A 20 9.68 10.32 1.16
C SER A 20 11.03 11.03 1.34
N CYS A 21 11.29 11.59 2.53
CA CYS A 21 12.55 12.24 2.88
C CYS A 21 13.75 11.28 2.83
N LEU A 22 13.57 10.05 3.33
CA LEU A 22 14.61 9.02 3.29
C LEU A 22 14.90 8.59 1.85
N ASN A 23 13.87 8.35 1.03
CA ASN A 23 14.06 8.04 -0.40
C ASN A 23 14.74 9.20 -1.14
N PHE A 24 14.42 10.44 -0.84
CA PHE A 24 15.13 11.60 -1.40
C PHE A 24 16.62 11.59 -1.04
N SER A 25 16.92 11.33 0.23
CA SER A 25 18.29 11.27 0.72
C SER A 25 19.08 10.16 0.03
N ILE A 26 18.47 8.98 -0.14
CA ILE A 26 19.06 7.85 -0.88
C ILE A 26 19.25 8.21 -2.34
N PHE A 27 18.30 8.91 -2.97
CA PHE A 27 18.41 9.33 -4.36
C PHE A 27 19.62 10.25 -4.58
N ILE A 28 19.78 11.27 -3.72
CA ILE A 28 20.92 12.20 -3.79
C ILE A 28 22.24 11.46 -3.54
N LEU A 29 22.30 10.60 -2.52
CA LEU A 29 23.49 9.80 -2.23
C LEU A 29 23.85 8.88 -3.41
N SER A 30 22.86 8.19 -3.97
CA SER A 30 23.04 7.29 -5.12
C SER A 30 23.48 8.05 -6.37
N ALA A 31 22.99 9.28 -6.58
CA ALA A 31 23.45 10.13 -7.68
C ALA A 31 24.90 10.60 -7.45
N SER A 32 25.26 10.90 -6.20
CA SER A 32 26.61 11.35 -5.86
C SER A 32 27.68 10.25 -5.94
N SER A 33 27.32 8.98 -5.73
CA SER A 33 28.25 7.83 -5.79
C SER A 33 28.75 7.51 -7.22
N PHE A 34 28.09 8.06 -8.24
CA PHE A 34 28.63 8.02 -9.60
C PHE A 34 29.96 8.78 -9.72
N ALA A 35 30.12 9.89 -9.01
CA ALA A 35 31.31 10.75 -9.11
C ALA A 35 32.62 10.03 -8.75
N PRO A 36 32.78 9.39 -7.57
CA PRO A 36 34.01 8.68 -7.24
C PRO A 36 34.27 7.51 -8.20
N THR A 37 33.23 6.81 -8.67
CA THR A 37 33.37 5.69 -9.61
C THR A 37 33.88 6.15 -10.98
N ILE A 38 33.34 7.26 -11.51
CA ILE A 38 33.78 7.88 -12.77
C ILE A 38 35.19 8.45 -12.62
N LEU A 39 35.48 9.11 -11.48
CA LEU A 39 36.82 9.64 -11.20
C LEU A 39 37.86 8.53 -11.04
N LEU A 40 37.49 7.35 -10.53
CA LEU A 40 38.45 6.24 -10.41
C LEU A 40 38.98 5.80 -11.78
N LYS A 41 38.13 5.65 -12.79
CA LYS A 41 38.55 5.34 -14.17
C LYS A 41 37.40 5.44 -15.17
N MET A 42 37.65 6.09 -16.30
CA MET A 42 36.81 5.99 -17.51
C MET A 42 37.68 5.54 -18.70
N PRO A 43 37.28 4.52 -19.49
CA PRO A 43 36.10 3.68 -19.31
C PRO A 43 36.19 2.79 -18.05
N PRO A 44 35.05 2.46 -17.42
CA PRO A 44 35.03 1.66 -16.19
C PRO A 44 35.45 0.21 -16.48
N THR A 45 36.10 -0.42 -15.49
CA THR A 45 36.35 -1.88 -15.54
C THR A 45 35.06 -2.64 -15.24
N SER A 46 35.05 -3.97 -15.42
CA SER A 46 33.88 -4.80 -15.03
C SER A 46 33.48 -4.58 -13.56
N PHE A 47 34.46 -4.44 -12.66
CA PHE A 47 34.20 -4.12 -11.26
C PHE A 47 33.67 -2.69 -11.07
N GLY A 48 34.20 -1.70 -11.79
CA GLY A 48 33.64 -0.34 -11.82
C GLY A 48 32.20 -0.30 -12.35
N MET A 49 31.88 -1.11 -13.36
CA MET A 49 30.52 -1.26 -13.87
C MET A 49 29.58 -1.86 -12.82
N ALA A 50 30.04 -2.82 -12.01
CA ALA A 50 29.25 -3.35 -10.91
C ALA A 50 28.89 -2.26 -9.88
N LEU A 51 29.83 -1.38 -9.52
CA LEU A 51 29.58 -0.24 -8.62
C LEU A 51 28.52 0.72 -9.21
N LEU A 52 28.65 1.05 -10.51
CA LEU A 52 27.68 1.89 -11.22
C LEU A 52 26.29 1.26 -11.26
N MET A 53 26.20 -0.06 -11.50
CA MET A 53 24.94 -0.79 -11.52
C MET A 53 24.25 -0.80 -10.16
N VAL A 54 24.99 -1.05 -9.07
CA VAL A 54 24.43 -1.02 -7.72
C VAL A 54 23.91 0.37 -7.35
N SER A 55 24.67 1.42 -7.69
CA SER A 55 24.24 2.81 -7.50
C SER A 55 23.03 3.15 -8.39
N GLY A 56 23.00 2.66 -9.62
CA GLY A 56 21.87 2.83 -10.55
C GLY A 56 20.59 2.15 -10.06
N ILE A 57 20.67 0.92 -9.56
CA ILE A 57 19.52 0.21 -8.97
C ILE A 57 19.04 0.95 -7.72
N SER A 58 19.95 1.45 -6.87
CA SER A 58 19.61 2.28 -5.70
C SER A 58 18.88 3.57 -6.09
N LEU A 59 19.34 4.22 -7.16
CA LEU A 59 18.75 5.44 -7.70
C LEU A 59 17.35 5.18 -8.29
N LEU A 60 17.18 4.09 -9.05
CA LEU A 60 15.88 3.67 -9.58
C LEU A 60 14.92 3.28 -8.45
N SER A 61 15.39 2.54 -7.46
CA SER A 61 14.61 2.14 -6.29
C SER A 61 14.09 3.36 -5.54
N SER A 62 14.97 4.32 -5.21
CA SER A 62 14.57 5.56 -4.51
C SER A 62 13.63 6.44 -5.34
N PHE A 63 13.83 6.52 -6.65
CA PHE A 63 12.91 7.21 -7.57
C PHE A 63 11.52 6.57 -7.55
N VAL A 64 11.44 5.24 -7.73
CA VAL A 64 10.17 4.50 -7.66
C VAL A 64 9.56 4.60 -6.25
N GLY A 65 10.36 4.69 -5.20
CA GLY A 65 9.93 4.89 -3.82
C GLY A 65 9.05 6.14 -3.65
N PHE A 66 9.35 7.22 -4.37
CA PHE A 66 8.47 8.41 -4.43
C PHE A 66 7.11 8.09 -5.04
N TYR A 67 7.09 7.39 -6.16
CA TYR A 67 5.84 7.05 -6.87
C TYR A 67 5.03 5.95 -6.17
N SER A 68 5.68 5.11 -5.35
CA SER A 68 5.02 4.07 -4.57
C SER A 68 4.01 4.63 -3.56
N GLN A 69 4.18 5.89 -3.16
CA GLN A 69 3.23 6.60 -2.31
C GLN A 69 1.95 7.01 -3.08
N LEU A 70 2.01 7.09 -4.41
CA LEU A 70 0.90 7.52 -5.27
C LEU A 70 0.10 6.34 -5.85
N THR A 71 0.71 5.14 -6.00
CA THR A 71 0.06 3.99 -6.67
C THR A 71 0.43 2.64 -6.02
N HIS A 72 -0.59 1.82 -5.71
CA HIS A 72 -0.43 0.51 -5.03
C HIS A 72 0.42 -0.49 -5.83
N PHE A 73 0.38 -0.45 -7.17
CA PHE A 73 1.15 -1.34 -8.04
C PHE A 73 2.67 -1.10 -7.93
N CYS A 74 3.09 0.11 -7.54
CA CYS A 74 4.49 0.44 -7.34
C CYS A 74 5.08 -0.14 -6.05
N PHE A 75 4.28 -0.61 -5.07
CA PHE A 75 4.82 -1.10 -3.80
C PHE A 75 5.66 -2.37 -3.95
N LEU A 76 5.14 -3.40 -4.63
CA LEU A 76 5.86 -4.66 -4.85
C LEU A 76 7.12 -4.44 -5.69
N THR A 77 7.02 -3.63 -6.73
CA THR A 77 8.17 -3.24 -7.56
C THR A 77 9.22 -2.48 -6.74
N HIS A 78 8.78 -1.53 -5.90
CA HIS A 78 9.67 -0.78 -5.03
C HIS A 78 10.41 -1.68 -4.05
N ILE A 79 9.71 -2.57 -3.35
CA ILE A 79 10.30 -3.53 -2.40
C ILE A 79 11.27 -4.48 -3.12
N SER A 80 10.90 -4.97 -4.31
CA SER A 80 11.78 -5.87 -5.09
C SER A 80 13.08 -5.17 -5.49
N LEU A 81 12.99 -3.93 -5.97
CA LEU A 81 14.16 -3.11 -6.31
C LEU A 81 15.01 -2.79 -5.08
N LEU A 82 14.37 -2.50 -3.94
CA LEU A 82 15.05 -2.19 -2.69
C LEU A 82 15.83 -3.41 -2.17
N LEU A 83 15.24 -4.61 -2.23
CA LEU A 83 15.91 -5.86 -1.86
C LEU A 83 17.08 -6.17 -2.80
N ALA A 84 16.89 -6.01 -4.11
CA ALA A 84 17.97 -6.19 -5.08
C ALA A 84 19.14 -5.21 -4.82
N SER A 85 18.82 -3.95 -4.52
CA SER A 85 19.78 -2.93 -4.13
C SER A 85 20.55 -3.32 -2.86
N LEU A 86 19.85 -3.71 -1.79
CA LEU A 86 20.47 -4.12 -0.52
C LEU A 86 21.43 -5.29 -0.71
N ILE A 87 21.04 -6.32 -1.46
CA ILE A 87 21.91 -7.46 -1.78
C ILE A 87 23.16 -6.98 -2.52
N GLY A 88 22.99 -6.14 -3.55
CA GLY A 88 24.10 -5.57 -4.32
C GLY A 88 25.06 -4.73 -3.46
N GLN A 89 24.52 -3.89 -2.58
CA GLN A 89 25.31 -3.07 -1.66
C GLN A 89 26.09 -3.93 -0.66
N VAL A 90 25.45 -4.92 -0.02
CA VAL A 90 26.12 -5.82 0.92
C VAL A 90 27.25 -6.60 0.25
N LEU A 91 27.01 -7.14 -0.96
CA LEU A 91 28.04 -7.87 -1.70
C LEU A 91 29.23 -6.95 -2.07
N THR A 92 28.94 -5.74 -2.52
CA THR A 92 29.98 -4.75 -2.86
C THR A 92 30.77 -4.30 -1.63
N ILE A 93 30.10 -3.96 -0.53
CA ILE A 93 30.73 -3.58 0.75
C ILE A 93 31.63 -4.72 1.21
N LEU A 94 31.13 -5.96 1.19
CA LEU A 94 31.91 -7.13 1.58
C LEU A 94 33.15 -7.29 0.68
N ALA A 95 33.00 -7.13 -0.64
CA ALA A 95 34.12 -7.19 -1.57
C ALA A 95 35.18 -6.11 -1.27
N LEU A 96 34.75 -4.87 -1.05
CA LEU A 96 35.64 -3.73 -0.77
C LEU A 96 36.36 -3.86 0.58
N PHE A 97 35.69 -4.40 1.61
CA PHE A 97 36.29 -4.59 2.94
C PHE A 97 37.17 -5.84 3.03
N THR A 98 36.71 -6.99 2.54
CA THR A 98 37.43 -8.26 2.72
C THR A 98 38.57 -8.43 1.71
N LYS A 99 38.45 -7.83 0.53
CA LYS A 99 39.41 -7.98 -0.58
C LYS A 99 39.95 -6.63 -1.06
N GLU A 100 40.18 -5.66 -0.17
CA GLU A 100 40.62 -4.29 -0.49
C GLU A 100 41.73 -4.24 -1.56
N LYS A 101 42.82 -5.02 -1.39
CA LYS A 101 43.95 -5.06 -2.35
C LYS A 101 43.55 -5.58 -3.73
N ALA A 102 42.70 -6.60 -3.79
CA ALA A 102 42.23 -7.18 -5.04
C ALA A 102 41.16 -6.30 -5.72
N SER A 103 40.29 -5.66 -4.95
CA SER A 103 39.32 -4.69 -5.47
C SER A 103 40.03 -3.47 -6.07
N MET A 104 41.09 -2.96 -5.42
CA MET A 104 41.92 -1.89 -5.97
C MET A 104 42.61 -2.30 -7.27
N SER A 105 43.13 -3.53 -7.37
CA SER A 105 43.78 -4.00 -8.60
C SER A 105 42.77 -4.20 -9.75
N LEU A 106 41.54 -4.63 -9.45
CA LEU A 106 40.45 -4.79 -10.42
C LEU A 106 39.92 -3.45 -10.96
N LEU A 107 40.02 -2.37 -10.20
CA LEU A 107 39.65 -1.03 -10.66
C LEU A 107 40.66 -0.46 -11.67
N LYS A 108 41.92 -0.95 -11.67
CA LYS A 108 43.00 -0.52 -12.58
C LYS A 108 43.09 1.01 -12.73
N SER A 109 42.94 1.73 -11.62
CA SER A 109 42.95 3.19 -11.60
C SER A 109 44.32 3.72 -12.04
N PRO A 110 44.38 4.72 -12.96
CA PRO A 110 45.62 5.38 -13.34
C PRO A 110 46.07 6.45 -12.32
N ARG A 111 45.28 6.73 -11.29
CA ARG A 111 45.57 7.73 -10.26
C ARG A 111 46.63 7.25 -9.27
N ASP A 112 47.18 8.18 -8.51
CA ASP A 112 48.06 7.85 -7.38
C ASP A 112 47.35 6.86 -6.43
N PRO A 113 48.04 5.81 -5.95
CA PRO A 113 47.44 4.79 -5.10
C PRO A 113 46.82 5.35 -3.80
N LYS A 114 47.31 6.48 -3.27
CA LYS A 114 46.72 7.12 -2.09
C LYS A 114 45.38 7.78 -2.44
N GLU A 115 45.31 8.51 -3.56
CA GLU A 115 44.07 9.13 -4.04
C GLU A 115 43.01 8.08 -4.39
N ALA A 116 43.40 7.04 -5.14
CA ALA A 116 42.51 5.95 -5.50
C ALA A 116 41.96 5.24 -4.25
N LYS A 117 42.79 5.04 -3.22
CA LYS A 117 42.36 4.46 -1.95
C LYS A 117 41.33 5.32 -1.23
N VAL A 118 41.51 6.64 -1.20
CA VAL A 118 40.55 7.58 -0.59
C VAL A 118 39.22 7.54 -1.34
N LEU A 119 39.24 7.57 -2.67
CA LEU A 119 38.03 7.46 -3.49
C LEU A 119 37.27 6.15 -3.25
N VAL A 120 37.98 5.03 -3.16
CA VAL A 120 37.36 3.72 -2.85
C VAL A 120 36.77 3.68 -1.44
N ARG A 121 37.46 4.26 -0.44
CA ARG A 121 36.96 4.38 0.93
C ARG A 121 35.72 5.26 1.01
N LEU A 122 35.71 6.37 0.27
CA LEU A 122 34.56 7.27 0.17
C LEU A 122 33.37 6.55 -0.44
N GLU A 123 33.56 5.85 -1.56
CA GLU A 123 32.50 5.07 -2.21
C GLU A 123 31.98 3.96 -1.29
N CYS A 124 32.86 3.24 -0.61
CA CYS A 124 32.47 2.23 0.36
C CYS A 124 31.65 2.82 1.51
N GLY A 125 32.06 3.98 2.04
CA GLY A 125 31.32 4.70 3.07
C GLY A 125 29.93 5.15 2.60
N ALA A 126 29.84 5.65 1.36
CA ALA A 126 28.57 6.03 0.74
C ALA A 126 27.63 4.83 0.58
N LEU A 127 28.13 3.70 0.09
CA LEU A 127 27.37 2.44 -0.01
C LEU A 127 26.87 1.94 1.35
N MET A 128 27.71 2.06 2.39
CA MET A 128 27.32 1.65 3.74
C MET A 128 26.23 2.56 4.32
N ALA A 129 26.34 3.88 4.10
CA ALA A 129 25.30 4.83 4.49
C ALA A 129 23.98 4.57 3.74
N MET A 130 24.04 4.35 2.42
CA MET A 130 22.88 3.99 1.60
C MET A 130 22.23 2.69 2.08
N CYS A 131 23.02 1.66 2.41
CA CYS A 131 22.53 0.39 2.92
C CYS A 131 21.76 0.55 4.24
N MET A 132 22.28 1.35 5.18
CA MET A 132 21.59 1.61 6.45
C MET A 132 20.28 2.36 6.25
N LEU A 133 20.27 3.39 5.39
CA LEU A 133 19.06 4.14 5.06
C LEU A 133 18.01 3.25 4.36
N GLN A 134 18.43 2.40 3.42
CA GLN A 134 17.54 1.46 2.74
C GLN A 134 16.93 0.43 3.72
N CYS A 135 17.68 -0.06 4.70
CA CYS A 135 17.12 -0.90 5.77
C CYS A 135 16.02 -0.19 6.56
N VAL A 136 16.21 1.09 6.90
CA VAL A 136 15.18 1.90 7.57
C VAL A 136 13.95 2.06 6.67
N VAL A 137 14.15 2.38 5.39
CA VAL A 137 13.06 2.48 4.41
C VAL A 137 12.28 1.16 4.30
N LEU A 138 12.96 0.01 4.27
CA LEU A 138 12.31 -1.30 4.24
C LEU A 138 11.41 -1.50 5.46
N MET A 139 11.95 -1.28 6.66
CA MET A 139 11.21 -1.46 7.91
C MET A 139 9.98 -0.56 8.00
N LEU A 140 10.14 0.72 7.64
CA LEU A 140 9.03 1.68 7.63
C LEU A 140 8.00 1.35 6.55
N SER A 141 8.44 0.92 5.36
CA SER A 141 7.54 0.49 4.28
C SER A 141 6.68 -0.69 4.71
N CYS A 142 7.27 -1.69 5.38
CA CYS A 142 6.55 -2.81 5.96
C CYS A 142 5.55 -2.36 7.03
N ALA A 143 5.96 -1.46 7.93
CA ALA A 143 5.08 -0.93 8.99
C ALA A 143 3.87 -0.17 8.41
N VAL A 144 4.09 0.67 7.39
CA VAL A 144 3.01 1.37 6.67
C VAL A 144 2.09 0.38 5.98
N HIS A 145 2.64 -0.61 5.28
CA HIS A 145 1.86 -1.64 4.61
C HIS A 145 0.99 -2.43 5.61
N SER A 146 1.54 -2.85 6.76
CA SER A 146 0.76 -3.51 7.82
C SER A 146 -0.35 -2.61 8.38
N CYS A 147 -0.11 -1.31 8.51
CA CYS A 147 -1.13 -0.35 8.93
C CYS A 147 -2.26 -0.24 7.90
N TRP A 148 -1.91 -0.17 6.61
CA TRP A 148 -2.88 -0.12 5.52
C TRP A 148 -3.73 -1.38 5.43
N VAL A 149 -3.12 -2.56 5.55
CA VAL A 149 -3.84 -3.84 5.56
C VAL A 149 -4.86 -3.87 6.70
N LYS A 150 -4.46 -3.45 7.90
CA LYS A 150 -5.35 -3.39 9.07
C LYS A 150 -6.50 -2.39 8.87
N ASP A 151 -6.21 -1.21 8.33
CA ASP A 151 -7.24 -0.19 8.04
C ASP A 151 -8.23 -0.68 6.96
N TYR A 152 -7.76 -1.45 5.98
CA TYR A 152 -8.61 -2.05 4.95
C TYR A 152 -9.52 -3.15 5.51
N GLU A 153 -8.99 -4.04 6.36
CA GLU A 153 -9.77 -5.06 7.06
C GLU A 153 -10.86 -4.44 7.93
N GLU A 154 -10.55 -3.37 8.67
CA GLU A 154 -11.53 -2.66 9.50
C GLU A 154 -12.62 -2.01 8.63
N LEU A 155 -12.24 -1.42 7.49
CA LEU A 155 -13.19 -0.81 6.55
C LEU A 155 -14.13 -1.85 5.92
N GLU A 156 -13.60 -2.99 5.51
CA GLU A 156 -14.42 -4.09 4.96
C GLU A 156 -15.36 -4.68 6.02
N ALA A 157 -14.91 -4.80 7.27
CA ALA A 157 -15.78 -5.20 8.38
C ALA A 157 -16.92 -4.19 8.63
N GLU A 158 -16.63 -2.88 8.56
CA GLU A 158 -17.63 -1.82 8.69
C GLU A 158 -18.66 -1.88 7.56
N LYS A 159 -18.21 -2.07 6.30
CA LYS A 159 -19.10 -2.26 5.15
C LYS A 159 -19.98 -3.49 5.31
N ALA A 160 -19.42 -4.63 5.70
CA ALA A 160 -20.17 -5.87 5.91
C ALA A 160 -21.23 -5.72 7.01
N ALA A 161 -20.88 -5.06 8.12
CA ALA A 161 -21.83 -4.77 9.20
C ALA A 161 -22.96 -3.83 8.73
N SER A 162 -22.63 -2.79 7.96
CA SER A 162 -23.61 -1.86 7.40
C SER A 162 -24.56 -2.55 6.41
N ALA A 163 -24.06 -3.46 5.58
CA ALA A 163 -24.83 -4.24 4.63
C ALA A 163 -25.79 -5.21 5.36
N ARG A 164 -25.32 -5.90 6.41
CA ARG A 164 -26.17 -6.75 7.26
C ARG A 164 -27.27 -5.96 7.94
N LYS A 165 -26.95 -4.79 8.49
CA LYS A 165 -27.93 -3.89 9.12
C LYS A 165 -28.98 -3.41 8.12
N ARG A 166 -28.56 -3.08 6.89
CA ARG A 166 -29.47 -2.70 5.80
C ARG A 166 -30.37 -3.86 5.39
N SER A 167 -29.81 -5.06 5.24
CA SER A 167 -30.56 -6.27 4.89
C SER A 167 -31.66 -6.58 5.92
N ARG A 168 -31.32 -6.50 7.21
CA ARG A 168 -32.28 -6.73 8.30
C ARG A 168 -33.47 -5.76 8.24
N ARG A 169 -33.20 -4.47 8.01
CA ARG A 169 -34.27 -3.46 7.87
C ARG A 169 -35.17 -3.73 6.67
N ILE A 170 -34.62 -4.20 5.56
CA ILE A 170 -35.40 -4.54 4.37
C ILE A 170 -36.29 -5.74 4.68
N ALA A 171 -35.77 -6.76 5.36
CA ALA A 171 -36.54 -7.93 5.77
C ALA A 171 -37.69 -7.55 6.73
N GLU A 172 -37.42 -6.71 7.74
CA GLU A 172 -38.44 -6.19 8.66
C GLU A 172 -39.55 -5.44 7.91
N VAL A 173 -39.19 -4.56 6.97
CA VAL A 173 -40.18 -3.83 6.14
C VAL A 173 -40.98 -4.76 5.22
N GLN A 174 -40.35 -5.80 4.67
CA GLN A 174 -41.04 -6.79 3.85
C GLN A 174 -42.02 -7.62 4.68
N GLU A 175 -41.63 -8.04 5.88
CA GLU A 175 -42.48 -8.77 6.82
C GLU A 175 -43.69 -7.92 7.23
N GLU A 176 -43.47 -6.65 7.62
CA GLU A 176 -44.54 -5.72 7.96
C GLU A 176 -45.50 -5.47 6.78
N SER A 177 -44.96 -5.33 5.57
CA SER A 177 -45.76 -5.15 4.35
C SER A 177 -46.63 -6.36 4.04
N MET A 178 -46.07 -7.58 4.13
CA MET A 178 -46.83 -8.82 3.94
C MET A 178 -47.93 -8.97 5.00
N ALA A 179 -47.62 -8.72 6.28
CA ALA A 179 -48.61 -8.76 7.35
C ALA A 179 -49.74 -7.76 7.13
N ASN A 180 -49.42 -6.56 6.65
CA ASN A 180 -50.42 -5.53 6.35
C ASN A 180 -51.27 -5.90 5.11
N ALA A 181 -50.67 -6.48 4.07
CA ALA A 181 -51.38 -6.98 2.89
C ALA A 181 -52.38 -8.09 3.27
N THR A 182 -51.98 -9.03 4.14
CA THR A 182 -52.87 -10.08 4.67
C THR A 182 -54.04 -9.48 5.44
N LYS A 183 -53.79 -8.52 6.34
CA LYS A 183 -54.86 -7.81 7.07
C LYS A 183 -55.82 -7.09 6.12
N MET A 184 -55.32 -6.42 5.08
CA MET A 184 -56.17 -5.78 4.07
C MET A 184 -57.02 -6.79 3.29
N ALA A 185 -56.46 -7.96 2.96
CA ALA A 185 -57.20 -9.02 2.29
C ALA A 185 -58.33 -9.57 3.17
N GLU A 186 -58.08 -9.78 4.46
CA GLU A 186 -59.10 -10.20 5.43
C GLU A 186 -60.22 -9.16 5.58
N ILE A 187 -59.88 -7.87 5.66
CA ILE A 187 -60.88 -6.79 5.74
C ILE A 187 -61.74 -6.76 4.47
N LYS A 188 -61.11 -6.84 3.29
CA LYS A 188 -61.85 -6.88 2.01
C LYS A 188 -62.74 -8.10 1.89
N ALA A 189 -62.29 -9.26 2.36
CA ALA A 189 -63.11 -10.47 2.38
C ALA A 189 -64.34 -10.31 3.29
N LYS A 190 -64.17 -9.72 4.47
CA LYS A 190 -65.29 -9.39 5.37
C LYS A 190 -66.25 -8.37 4.76
N GLU A 191 -65.74 -7.34 4.09
CA GLU A 191 -66.57 -6.34 3.41
C GLU A 191 -67.38 -6.96 2.26
N LEU A 192 -66.78 -7.88 1.49
CA LEU A 192 -67.47 -8.62 0.43
C LEU A 192 -68.56 -9.54 0.99
N ASP A 193 -68.30 -10.25 2.09
CA ASP A 193 -69.29 -11.08 2.78
C ASP A 193 -70.48 -10.24 3.29
N GLU A 194 -70.21 -9.09 3.93
CA GLU A 194 -71.27 -8.17 4.36
C GLU A 194 -72.06 -7.59 3.19
N LYS A 195 -71.39 -7.20 2.10
CA LYS A 195 -72.09 -6.75 0.87
C LYS A 195 -72.98 -7.84 0.29
N MET A 196 -72.52 -9.09 0.24
CA MET A 196 -73.34 -10.23 -0.19
C MET A 196 -74.55 -10.43 0.71
N LYS A 197 -74.37 -10.43 2.04
CA LYS A 197 -75.48 -10.54 3.00
C LYS A 197 -76.48 -9.40 2.87
N SER A 198 -76.02 -8.16 2.73
CA SER A 198 -76.91 -7.00 2.55
C SER A 198 -77.70 -7.07 1.24
N LYS A 199 -77.06 -7.49 0.13
CA LYS A 199 -77.75 -7.69 -1.14
C LYS A 199 -78.79 -8.80 -1.02
N TYR A 200 -78.44 -9.98 -0.51
CA TYR A 200 -79.40 -11.07 -0.33
C TYR A 200 -80.58 -10.67 0.58
N GLY A 201 -80.34 -9.90 1.66
CA GLY A 201 -81.41 -9.37 2.50
C GLY A 201 -82.28 -8.29 1.83
N GLN A 202 -81.77 -7.62 0.80
CA GLN A 202 -82.51 -6.64 0.01
C GLN A 202 -83.38 -7.31 -1.06
N TRP A 203 -82.88 -8.36 -1.73
CA TRP A 203 -83.67 -9.16 -2.68
C TRP A 203 -84.88 -9.84 -2.02
N VAL A 204 -84.71 -10.35 -0.79
CA VAL A 204 -85.80 -10.99 -0.02
C VAL A 204 -86.90 -10.00 0.40
N LYS A 205 -86.61 -8.70 0.49
CA LYS A 205 -87.62 -7.68 0.84
C LYS A 205 -88.40 -7.15 -0.37
N THR A 206 -87.87 -7.24 -1.58
CA THR A 206 -88.55 -6.80 -2.81
C THR A 206 -89.54 -7.81 -3.37
N ASP A 207 -89.56 -9.05 -2.86
CA ASP A 207 -90.50 -10.09 -3.32
C ASP A 207 -91.80 -10.16 -2.47
N PHE A 208 -91.97 -9.24 -1.51
CA PHE A 208 -93.16 -9.12 -0.68
C PHE A 208 -93.58 -7.66 -0.53
N GLU A 209 -94.11 -7.06 -1.60
CA GLU A 209 -94.95 -5.86 -1.52
C GLU A 209 -96.17 -6.10 -2.46
N PRO A 210 -97.41 -5.85 -1.98
CA PRO A 210 -98.66 -6.40 -2.54
C PRO A 210 -99.06 -5.89 -3.93
#